data_AF-A0A2H9M0V9-F1
#
_entry.id   AF-A0A2H9M0V9-F1
#
_cell.length_a   1.000
_cell.length_b   1.000
_cell.length_c   1.000
_cell.angle_alpha   90.00
_cell.angle_beta   90.00
_cell.angle_gamma   90.00
#
_symmetry.space_group_name_H-M   'P 1'
#
loop_
_entity.id
_entity.type
_entity.pdbx_description
1 polymer ?
#
loop_
_entity_poly.entity_id
_entity_poly.type
_entity_poly.pdbx_seq_one_letter_code
_entity_poly.pdbx_strand_id
1 'polypeptide(L)'
;MILKHRMLEFLINNAHKEIRQSIIHTMCNATPAYACKLLKELKSKGIIEKNYRNTIKVINPLMLCFLLAYEKKLPKPAMFKTTNYKNVMSVLQNTIYSFTLGTAVKIRENNQPSIIYAYVLGKDMQLLEKEFTRTRRNPDMVIYPADSFKFLKQELVNNVFTATLPDLFTDFLRAGKTSEAFRLAKKYKLFRNIIQ
;
A
#
# COMPACT_ATOMS: atom_id res chain seq x y z
N MET A 1 -16.16 -4.16 -5.78
CA MET A 1 -15.34 -3.60 -4.68
C MET A 1 -13.87 -3.41 -5.07
N ILE A 2 -13.23 -4.39 -5.73
CA ILE A 2 -11.80 -4.32 -6.12
C ILE A 2 -11.47 -3.08 -6.97
N LEU A 3 -12.29 -2.72 -7.96
CA LEU A 3 -12.03 -1.59 -8.86
C LEU A 3 -11.99 -0.23 -8.14
N LYS A 4 -12.90 0.01 -7.18
CA LYS A 4 -12.88 1.23 -6.35
C LYS A 4 -11.55 1.36 -5.64
N HIS A 5 -11.10 0.30 -4.97
CA HIS A 5 -9.85 0.32 -4.22
C HIS A 5 -8.64 0.56 -5.10
N ARG A 6 -8.58 -0.03 -6.30
CA ARG A 6 -7.50 0.23 -7.28
C ARG A 6 -7.47 1.69 -7.70
N MET A 7 -8.63 2.29 -7.97
CA MET A 7 -8.73 3.71 -8.30
C MET A 7 -8.28 4.61 -7.15
N LEU A 8 -8.66 4.30 -5.91
CA LEU A 8 -8.22 5.06 -4.73
C LEU A 8 -6.69 4.93 -4.54
N GLU A 9 -6.14 3.71 -4.61
CA GLU A 9 -4.69 3.46 -4.54
C GLU A 9 -3.93 4.20 -5.64
N PHE A 10 -4.46 4.21 -6.86
CA PHE A 10 -3.89 4.96 -7.97
C PHE A 10 -3.88 6.48 -7.72
N LEU A 11 -5.00 7.05 -7.23
CA LEU A 11 -5.10 8.48 -6.93
C LEU A 11 -4.14 8.87 -5.79
N ILE A 12 -4.07 8.08 -4.73
CA ILE A 12 -3.17 8.29 -3.58
C ILE A 12 -1.71 8.36 -4.06
N ASN A 13 -1.27 7.37 -4.85
CA ASN A 13 0.12 7.29 -5.31
C ASN A 13 0.49 8.34 -6.37
N ASN A 14 -0.49 9.05 -6.93
CA ASN A 14 -0.27 10.12 -7.90
C ASN A 14 -0.77 11.49 -7.39
N ALA A 15 -1.00 11.65 -6.09
CA ALA A 15 -1.57 12.87 -5.52
C ALA A 15 -0.69 14.13 -5.71
N HIS A 16 0.60 13.97 -6.01
CA HIS A 16 1.54 15.06 -6.25
C HIS A 16 1.42 15.71 -7.63
N LYS A 17 0.59 15.17 -8.53
CA LYS A 17 0.46 15.65 -9.91
C LYS A 17 -0.99 15.61 -10.39
N GLU A 18 -1.23 16.30 -11.50
CA GLU A 18 -2.48 16.19 -12.23
C GLU A 18 -2.47 14.98 -13.16
N ILE A 19 -3.62 14.30 -13.28
CA ILE A 19 -3.74 13.07 -14.07
C ILE A 19 -4.92 13.17 -15.02
N ARG A 20 -4.75 12.80 -16.29
CA ARG A 20 -5.88 12.70 -17.22
C ARG A 20 -6.87 11.63 -16.78
N GLN A 21 -8.17 11.95 -16.81
CA GLN A 21 -9.23 11.01 -16.45
C GLN A 21 -9.18 9.71 -17.28
N SER A 22 -8.76 9.78 -18.54
CA SER A 22 -8.61 8.62 -19.42
C SER A 22 -7.57 7.61 -18.91
N ILE A 23 -6.49 8.09 -18.31
CA ILE A 23 -5.42 7.22 -17.77
C ILE A 23 -5.93 6.44 -16.57
N ILE A 24 -6.79 7.05 -15.73
CA ILE A 24 -7.27 6.45 -14.49
C ILE A 24 -8.03 5.15 -14.78
N HIS A 25 -8.98 5.18 -15.73
CA HIS A 25 -9.81 4.01 -15.99
C HIS A 25 -9.00 2.87 -16.64
N THR A 26 -8.07 3.19 -17.56
CA THR A 26 -7.16 2.21 -18.18
C THR A 26 -6.26 1.54 -17.14
N MET A 27 -5.57 2.34 -16.31
CA MET A 27 -4.63 1.81 -15.32
C MET A 27 -5.32 1.01 -14.21
N CYS A 28 -6.56 1.35 -13.87
CA CYS A 28 -7.31 0.68 -12.81
C CYS A 28 -8.18 -0.48 -13.31
N ASN A 29 -8.14 -0.79 -14.61
CA ASN A 29 -9.02 -1.74 -15.28
C ASN A 29 -10.52 -1.48 -14.98
N ALA A 30 -10.91 -0.21 -15.02
CA ALA A 30 -12.28 0.24 -14.77
C ALA A 30 -12.91 0.74 -16.08
N THR A 31 -14.24 0.64 -16.19
CA THR A 31 -14.94 1.27 -17.31
C THR A 31 -14.94 2.80 -17.18
N PRO A 32 -14.97 3.57 -18.28
CA PRO A 32 -15.04 5.03 -18.22
C PRO A 32 -16.24 5.54 -17.40
N ALA A 33 -17.40 4.89 -17.53
CA ALA A 33 -18.60 5.22 -16.78
C ALA A 33 -18.42 5.02 -15.27
N TYR A 34 -17.84 3.90 -14.86
CA TYR A 34 -17.54 3.62 -13.45
C TYR A 34 -16.54 4.64 -12.88
N ALA A 35 -15.46 4.91 -13.62
CA ALA A 35 -14.46 5.87 -13.21
C ALA A 35 -15.06 7.28 -13.06
N CYS A 36 -15.89 7.70 -14.02
CA CYS A 36 -16.59 8.99 -13.94
C CYS A 36 -17.50 9.08 -12.71
N LYS A 37 -18.26 8.03 -12.41
CA LYS A 37 -19.12 7.96 -11.22
C LYS A 37 -18.33 8.15 -9.93
N LEU A 38 -17.24 7.40 -9.75
CA LEU A 38 -16.39 7.51 -8.55
C LEU A 38 -15.74 8.90 -8.46
N LEU A 39 -15.23 9.44 -9.57
CA LEU A 39 -14.62 10.78 -9.56
C LEU A 39 -15.65 11.87 -9.22
N LYS A 40 -16.90 11.77 -9.68
CA LYS A 40 -17.98 12.69 -9.27
C LYS A 40 -18.24 12.61 -7.76
N GLU A 41 -18.27 11.41 -7.18
CA GLU A 41 -18.44 11.21 -5.74
C GLU A 41 -17.26 11.80 -4.93
N LEU A 42 -16.02 11.58 -5.37
CA LEU A 42 -14.84 12.14 -4.71
C LEU A 42 -14.80 13.67 -4.84
N LYS A 43 -15.25 14.21 -5.97
CA LYS A 43 -15.34 15.66 -6.19
C LYS A 43 -16.38 16.30 -5.26
N SER A 44 -17.57 15.70 -5.12
CA SER A 44 -18.61 16.24 -4.23
C SER A 44 -18.20 16.23 -2.76
N LYS A 45 -17.27 15.34 -2.37
CA LYS A 45 -16.66 15.29 -1.04
C LYS A 45 -15.46 16.26 -0.86
N GLY A 46 -15.12 17.06 -1.88
CA GLY A 46 -13.97 17.98 -1.83
C GLY A 46 -12.61 17.27 -1.77
N ILE A 47 -12.54 15.99 -2.16
CA ILE A 47 -11.31 15.20 -2.09
C ILE A 47 -10.44 15.42 -3.34
N ILE A 48 -11.09 15.64 -4.48
CA ILE A 48 -10.44 15.89 -5.77
C ILE A 48 -11.06 17.10 -6.46
N GLU A 49 -10.30 17.71 -7.35
CA GLU A 49 -10.75 18.69 -8.31
C GLU A 49 -10.64 18.15 -9.73
N LYS A 50 -11.53 18.62 -10.60
CA LYS A 50 -11.50 18.34 -12.03
C LYS A 50 -11.28 19.65 -12.77
N ASN A 51 -10.19 19.73 -13.51
CA ASN A 51 -9.82 20.91 -14.30
C ASN A 51 -10.39 20.86 -15.72
N TYR A 52 -10.31 21.99 -16.41
CA TYR A 52 -10.84 22.22 -17.76
C TYR A 52 -10.31 21.25 -18.83
N ARG A 53 -9.13 20.65 -18.63
CA ARG A 53 -8.52 19.67 -19.56
C ARG A 53 -8.90 18.21 -19.28
N ASN A 54 -10.00 17.96 -18.55
CA ASN A 54 -10.35 16.63 -18.05
C ASN A 54 -9.23 15.96 -17.24
N THR A 55 -8.43 16.78 -16.54
CA THR A 55 -7.44 16.31 -15.56
C THR A 55 -8.04 16.33 -14.16
N ILE A 56 -7.56 15.41 -13.33
CA ILE A 56 -7.93 15.22 -11.93
C ILE A 56 -6.74 15.60 -11.07
N LYS A 57 -6.97 16.43 -10.06
CA LYS A 57 -6.00 16.79 -9.03
C LYS A 57 -6.53 16.31 -7.68
N VAL A 58 -5.68 15.66 -6.90
CA VAL A 58 -6.02 15.26 -5.53
C VAL A 58 -5.78 16.43 -4.60
N ILE A 59 -6.82 16.89 -3.91
CA ILE A 59 -6.76 18.03 -2.99
C ILE A 59 -6.61 17.56 -1.55
N ASN A 60 -7.28 16.45 -1.19
CA ASN A 60 -7.21 15.85 0.13
C ASN A 60 -6.70 14.40 0.09
N PRO A 61 -5.39 14.19 -0.11
CA PRO A 61 -4.81 12.84 -0.16
C PRO A 61 -4.95 12.08 1.16
N LEU A 62 -4.97 12.78 2.30
CA LEU A 62 -5.19 12.17 3.61
C LEU A 62 -6.58 11.50 3.68
N MET A 63 -7.62 12.20 3.24
CA MET A 63 -8.99 11.67 3.21
C MET A 63 -9.10 10.45 2.29
N LEU A 64 -8.37 10.41 1.16
CA LEU A 64 -8.32 9.22 0.32
C LEU A 64 -7.73 8.02 1.04
N CYS A 65 -6.62 8.21 1.78
CA CYS A 65 -6.02 7.14 2.57
C CYS A 65 -6.98 6.63 3.64
N PHE A 66 -7.69 7.53 4.35
CA PHE A 66 -8.71 7.15 5.33
C PHE A 66 -9.87 6.38 4.71
N LEU A 67 -10.42 6.87 3.60
CA LEU A 67 -11.51 6.20 2.89
C LEU A 67 -11.10 4.79 2.48
N LEU A 68 -9.91 4.66 1.88
CA LEU A 68 -9.37 3.38 1.45
C LEU A 68 -9.09 2.44 2.64
N ALA A 69 -8.59 2.97 3.76
CA ALA A 69 -8.32 2.18 4.95
C ALA A 69 -9.60 1.67 5.61
N TYR A 70 -10.65 2.49 5.63
CA TYR A 70 -11.98 2.14 6.14
C TYR A 70 -12.67 1.07 5.28
N GLU A 71 -12.60 1.20 3.95
CA GLU A 71 -13.31 0.31 3.02
C GLU A 71 -12.59 -1.02 2.75
N LYS A 72 -11.24 -1.03 2.80
CA LYS A 72 -10.42 -2.21 2.46
C LYS A 72 -9.59 -2.66 3.65
N LYS A 73 -10.02 -3.74 4.31
CA LYS A 73 -9.19 -4.44 5.31
C LYS A 73 -7.94 -5.03 4.64
N LEU A 74 -6.89 -5.22 5.44
CA LEU A 74 -5.75 -6.03 5.00
C LEU A 74 -6.22 -7.47 4.68
N PRO A 75 -5.68 -8.11 3.63
CA PRO A 75 -5.91 -9.52 3.37
C PRO A 75 -5.59 -10.37 4.60
N LYS A 76 -6.22 -11.53 4.75
CA LYS A 76 -5.89 -12.45 5.85
C LYS A 76 -4.42 -12.87 5.72
N PRO A 77 -3.56 -12.56 6.70
CA PRO A 77 -2.15 -12.87 6.58
C PRO A 77 -1.88 -14.36 6.79
N ALA A 78 -0.85 -14.86 6.12
CA ALA A 78 -0.16 -16.09 6.48
C ALA A 78 0.98 -15.75 7.43
N MET A 79 1.08 -16.49 8.53
CA MET A 79 2.04 -16.24 9.59
C MET A 79 3.03 -17.39 9.64
N PHE A 80 4.32 -17.08 9.69
CA PHE A 80 5.40 -18.04 9.59
C PHE A 80 6.45 -17.82 10.69
N LYS A 81 7.13 -18.89 11.06
CA LYS A 81 8.36 -18.87 11.84
C LYS A 81 9.54 -18.97 10.89
N THR A 82 10.59 -18.21 11.15
CA THR A 82 11.83 -18.24 10.36
C THR A 82 13.03 -18.36 11.28
N THR A 83 14.12 -18.91 10.76
CA THR A 83 15.38 -19.06 11.49
C THR A 83 16.27 -17.82 11.39
N ASN A 84 16.19 -17.03 10.30
CA ASN A 84 17.00 -15.80 10.11
C ASN A 84 16.44 -14.88 9.01
N TYR A 85 16.55 -13.56 9.20
CA TYR A 85 16.24 -12.51 8.20
C TYR A 85 16.93 -12.72 6.84
N LYS A 86 18.21 -13.13 6.81
CA LYS A 86 18.94 -13.35 5.55
C LYS A 86 18.31 -14.44 4.68
N ASN A 87 17.82 -15.51 5.32
CA ASN A 87 17.12 -16.58 4.61
C ASN A 87 15.80 -16.07 4.01
N VAL A 88 15.03 -15.31 4.80
CA VAL A 88 13.79 -14.68 4.31
C VAL A 88 14.04 -13.79 3.09
N MET A 89 15.10 -12.99 3.12
CA MET A 89 15.46 -12.15 1.98
C MET A 89 15.76 -12.98 0.72
N SER A 90 16.53 -14.06 0.86
CA SER A 90 16.87 -14.94 -0.26
C SER A 90 15.63 -15.59 -0.89
N VAL A 91 14.69 -16.07 -0.07
CA VAL A 91 13.43 -16.66 -0.57
C VAL A 91 12.55 -15.59 -1.20
N LEU A 92 12.39 -14.43 -0.56
CA LEU A 92 11.55 -13.35 -1.08
C LEU A 92 12.07 -12.80 -2.41
N GLN A 93 13.39 -12.75 -2.62
CA GLN A 93 13.99 -12.32 -3.89
C GLN A 93 13.61 -13.22 -5.08
N ASN A 94 13.17 -14.46 -4.83
CA ASN A 94 12.63 -15.36 -5.86
C ASN A 94 11.12 -15.19 -6.09
N THR A 95 10.50 -14.19 -5.46
CA THR A 95 9.05 -13.92 -5.54
C THR A 95 8.78 -12.46 -5.89
N ILE A 96 7.55 -12.15 -6.29
CA ILE A 96 7.10 -10.76 -6.35
C ILE A 96 6.63 -10.35 -4.94
N TYR A 97 7.42 -9.50 -4.29
CA TYR A 97 7.19 -9.08 -2.91
C TYR A 97 7.30 -7.56 -2.71
N SER A 98 6.69 -7.04 -1.64
CA SER A 98 6.88 -5.68 -1.15
C SER A 98 6.86 -5.66 0.37
N PHE A 99 7.90 -5.16 1.02
CA PHE A 99 7.83 -4.93 2.45
C PHE A 99 6.82 -3.84 2.81
N THR A 100 6.07 -4.06 3.89
CA THR A 100 5.07 -3.12 4.40
C THR A 100 5.21 -2.92 5.92
N LEU A 101 4.35 -2.08 6.51
CA LEU A 101 4.23 -1.83 7.94
C LEU A 101 5.60 -1.57 8.61
N GLY A 102 5.83 -2.14 9.80
CA GLY A 102 7.03 -1.92 10.60
C GLY A 102 8.31 -2.31 9.87
N THR A 103 8.27 -3.29 8.97
CA THR A 103 9.44 -3.72 8.20
C THR A 103 9.92 -2.65 7.25
N ALA A 104 9.02 -2.10 6.43
CA ALA A 104 9.39 -1.03 5.51
C ALA A 104 9.89 0.23 6.26
N VAL A 105 9.31 0.55 7.43
CA VAL A 105 9.78 1.66 8.27
C VAL A 105 11.20 1.40 8.77
N LYS A 106 11.48 0.21 9.32
CA LYS A 106 12.80 -0.15 9.83
C LYS A 106 13.86 -0.15 8.73
N ILE A 107 13.53 -0.68 7.57
CA ILE A 107 14.42 -0.68 6.40
C ILE A 107 14.77 0.76 5.99
N ARG A 108 13.80 1.67 5.91
CA ARG A 108 14.06 3.11 5.64
C ARG A 108 14.92 3.79 6.70
N GLU A 109 14.92 3.28 7.92
CA GLU A 109 15.72 3.76 9.05
C GLU A 109 17.09 3.06 9.16
N ASN A 110 17.48 2.26 8.16
CA ASN A 110 18.70 1.44 8.16
C ASN A 110 18.77 0.45 9.35
N ASN A 111 17.61 -0.01 9.83
CA ASN A 111 17.50 -0.93 10.95
C ASN A 111 16.97 -2.29 10.49
N GLN A 112 17.44 -3.36 11.14
CA GLN A 112 16.88 -4.70 10.93
C GLN A 112 15.52 -4.82 11.64
N PRO A 113 14.47 -5.33 10.96
CA PRO A 113 13.17 -5.54 11.58
C PRO A 113 13.18 -6.77 12.49
N SER A 114 12.46 -6.71 13.62
CA SER A 114 12.22 -7.87 14.49
C SER A 114 11.14 -8.81 13.96
N ILE A 115 10.14 -8.27 13.26
CA ILE A 115 9.10 -9.01 12.56
C ILE A 115 9.05 -8.52 11.12
N ILE A 116 8.99 -9.47 10.18
CA ILE A 116 8.91 -9.20 8.75
C ILE A 116 7.44 -9.13 8.33
N TYR A 117 7.03 -8.00 7.76
CA TYR A 117 5.72 -7.77 7.16
C TYR A 117 5.92 -7.53 5.67
N ALA A 118 5.30 -8.36 4.83
CA ALA A 118 5.41 -8.20 3.39
C ALA A 118 4.09 -8.51 2.67
N TYR A 119 3.86 -7.83 1.56
CA TYR A 119 2.98 -8.33 0.51
C TYR A 119 3.73 -9.31 -0.36
N VAL A 120 3.09 -10.42 -0.71
CA VAL A 120 3.61 -11.37 -1.69
C VAL A 120 2.50 -11.71 -2.67
N LEU A 121 2.84 -11.84 -3.95
CA LEU A 121 1.87 -12.18 -4.97
C LEU A 121 1.22 -13.53 -4.65
N GLY A 122 -0.10 -13.60 -4.70
CA GLY A 122 -0.85 -14.77 -4.19
C GLY A 122 -0.38 -16.13 -4.77
N LYS A 123 0.08 -16.15 -6.03
CA LYS A 123 0.59 -17.36 -6.69
C LYS A 123 1.93 -17.85 -6.09
N ASP A 124 2.72 -16.95 -5.50
CA ASP A 124 4.05 -17.23 -4.95
C ASP A 124 3.97 -17.69 -3.48
N MET A 125 2.78 -17.67 -2.86
CA MET A 125 2.58 -18.12 -1.48
C MET A 125 2.96 -19.59 -1.25
N GLN A 126 2.78 -20.44 -2.26
CA GLN A 126 3.14 -21.86 -2.17
C GLN A 126 4.63 -22.07 -1.96
N LEU A 127 5.48 -21.20 -2.52
CA LEU A 127 6.92 -21.28 -2.29
C LEU A 127 7.24 -21.03 -0.81
N LEU A 128 6.66 -19.97 -0.23
CA LEU A 128 6.85 -19.65 1.18
C LEU A 128 6.38 -20.76 2.12
N GLU A 129 5.31 -21.47 1.76
CA GLU A 129 4.80 -22.61 2.54
C GLU A 129 5.69 -23.84 2.49
N LYS A 130 6.52 -23.97 1.44
CA LYS A 130 7.54 -25.02 1.36
C LYS A 130 8.79 -24.66 2.16
N GLU A 131 9.18 -23.39 2.14
CA GLU A 131 10.41 -22.91 2.77
C GLU A 131 10.26 -22.60 4.26
N PHE A 132 9.06 -22.25 4.73
CA PHE A 132 8.85 -21.78 6.10
C PHE A 132 7.70 -22.49 6.83
N THR A 133 7.89 -22.70 8.12
CA THR A 133 6.87 -23.31 8.98
C THR A 133 5.77 -22.30 9.32
N ARG A 134 4.51 -22.61 8.99
CA ARG A 134 3.36 -21.80 9.42
C ARG A 134 3.19 -21.86 10.94
N THR A 135 3.00 -20.71 11.57
CA THR A 135 2.69 -20.61 13.01
C THR A 135 1.72 -19.49 13.28
N ARG A 136 0.81 -19.67 14.25
CA ARG A 136 0.01 -18.57 14.81
C ARG A 136 0.63 -17.96 16.06
N ARG A 137 1.52 -18.69 16.73
CA ARG A 137 2.15 -18.27 17.98
C ARG A 137 3.50 -17.66 17.67
N ASN A 138 3.72 -16.43 18.13
CA ASN A 138 4.98 -15.68 18.00
C ASN A 138 5.60 -15.76 16.58
N PRO A 139 4.87 -15.32 15.54
CA PRO A 139 5.41 -15.30 14.18
C PRO A 139 6.48 -14.23 14.04
N ASP A 140 7.56 -14.57 13.35
CA ASP A 140 8.63 -13.62 13.00
C ASP A 140 8.43 -13.09 11.57
N MET A 141 7.46 -13.65 10.85
CA MET A 141 7.08 -13.23 9.50
C MET A 141 5.57 -13.30 9.30
N VAL A 142 5.00 -12.21 8.78
CA VAL A 142 3.57 -12.00 8.52
C VAL A 142 3.42 -11.55 7.06
N ILE A 143 2.89 -12.44 6.23
CA ILE A 143 2.78 -12.25 4.79
C ILE A 143 1.34 -12.03 4.40
N TYR A 144 1.08 -10.94 3.68
CA TYR A 144 -0.23 -10.59 3.13
C TYR A 144 -0.26 -11.00 1.65
N PRO A 145 -1.13 -11.93 1.23
CA PRO A 145 -1.28 -12.23 -0.18
C PRO A 145 -1.86 -11.01 -0.91
N ALA A 146 -1.30 -10.64 -2.06
CA ALA A 146 -1.70 -9.49 -2.85
C ALA A 146 -1.87 -9.82 -4.34
N ASP A 147 -2.56 -8.93 -5.06
CA ASP A 147 -2.66 -8.97 -6.52
C ASP A 147 -1.52 -8.18 -7.17
N SER A 148 -1.34 -8.37 -8.48
CA SER A 148 -0.29 -7.68 -9.25
C SER A 148 -0.40 -6.15 -9.17
N PHE A 149 -1.60 -5.61 -8.94
CA PHE A 149 -1.83 -4.17 -8.84
C PHE A 149 -1.09 -3.54 -7.67
N LYS A 150 -1.00 -4.24 -6.52
CA LYS A 150 -0.26 -3.77 -5.33
C LYS A 150 1.23 -3.53 -5.59
N PHE A 151 1.80 -4.19 -6.61
CA PHE A 151 3.22 -4.11 -6.94
C PHE A 151 3.54 -3.08 -8.04
N LEU A 152 2.55 -2.37 -8.59
CA LEU A 152 2.78 -1.38 -9.66
C LEU A 152 3.54 -0.13 -9.19
N LYS A 153 3.56 0.13 -7.89
CA LYS A 153 4.13 1.34 -7.28
C LYS A 153 4.89 1.00 -6.01
N GLN A 154 5.98 0.25 -6.16
CA GLN A 154 6.92 -0.05 -5.09
C GLN A 154 8.08 0.94 -5.12
N GLU A 155 8.69 1.16 -3.96
CA GLU A 155 9.92 1.93 -3.80
C GLU A 155 11.08 1.00 -3.48
N LEU A 156 12.19 1.18 -4.19
CA LEU A 156 13.45 0.52 -3.87
C LEU A 156 14.14 1.33 -2.76
N VAL A 157 14.28 0.74 -1.58
CA VAL A 157 14.95 1.37 -0.42
C VAL A 157 15.98 0.38 0.09
N ASN A 158 17.24 0.79 0.22
CA ASN A 158 18.32 -0.10 0.66
C ASN A 158 18.35 -1.44 -0.08
N ASN A 159 18.21 -1.37 -1.41
CA ASN A 159 18.21 -2.51 -2.34
C ASN A 159 17.09 -3.54 -2.11
N VAL A 160 15.99 -3.16 -1.45
CA VAL A 160 14.80 -4.02 -1.30
C VAL A 160 13.52 -3.29 -1.67
N PHE A 161 12.52 -4.03 -2.15
CA PHE A 161 11.24 -3.45 -2.52
C PHE A 161 10.37 -3.21 -1.29
N THR A 162 9.87 -1.98 -1.17
CA THR A 162 9.02 -1.52 -0.07
C THR A 162 7.77 -0.84 -0.62
N ALA A 163 6.68 -0.86 0.15
CA ALA A 163 5.51 -0.06 -0.17
C ALA A 163 5.85 1.44 -0.10
N THR A 164 5.19 2.24 -0.93
CA THR A 164 5.33 3.70 -0.91
C THR A 164 4.89 4.25 0.45
N LEU A 165 5.36 5.45 0.80
CA LEU A 165 4.99 6.05 2.09
C LEU A 165 3.47 6.26 2.26
N PRO A 166 2.69 6.69 1.23
CA PRO A 166 1.23 6.77 1.33
C PRO A 166 0.55 5.41 1.51
N ASP A 167 1.06 4.36 0.86
CA ASP A 167 0.57 2.99 1.05
C ASP A 167 0.86 2.50 2.47
N LEU A 168 2.06 2.76 3.00
CA LEU A 168 2.42 2.42 4.37
C LEU A 168 1.52 3.11 5.38
N PHE A 169 1.24 4.40 5.18
CA PHE A 169 0.28 5.15 6.00
C PHE A 169 -1.09 4.46 5.99
N THR A 170 -1.58 4.11 4.81
CA THR A 170 -2.87 3.41 4.64
C THR A 170 -2.86 2.04 5.31
N ASP A 171 -1.77 1.28 5.17
CA ASP A 171 -1.65 -0.06 5.73
C ASP A 171 -1.59 -0.04 7.26
N PHE A 172 -0.95 0.96 7.87
CA PHE A 172 -1.03 1.18 9.33
C PHE A 172 -2.45 1.49 9.79
N LEU A 173 -3.20 2.34 9.07
CA LEU A 173 -4.61 2.61 9.39
C LEU A 173 -5.46 1.34 9.29
N ARG A 174 -5.29 0.53 8.23
CA ARG A 174 -6.00 -0.75 8.06
C ARG A 174 -5.68 -1.76 9.16
N ALA A 175 -4.48 -1.69 9.73
CA ALA A 175 -4.04 -2.52 10.84
C ALA A 175 -4.50 -1.98 12.22
N GLY A 176 -5.25 -0.88 12.28
CA GLY A 176 -5.67 -0.23 13.52
C GLY A 176 -4.55 0.52 14.25
N LYS A 177 -3.40 0.74 13.59
CA LYS A 177 -2.21 1.39 14.14
C LYS A 177 -2.18 2.88 13.80
N THR A 178 -3.21 3.60 14.24
CA THR A 178 -3.44 5.00 13.89
C THR A 178 -2.30 5.91 14.35
N SER A 179 -1.80 5.71 15.57
CA SER A 179 -0.69 6.49 16.13
C SER A 179 0.60 6.36 15.30
N GLU A 180 0.92 5.15 14.85
CA GLU A 180 2.06 4.89 13.99
C GLU A 180 1.87 5.47 12.59
N ALA A 181 0.64 5.42 12.05
CA ALA A 181 0.33 6.07 10.77
C ALA A 181 0.61 7.58 10.84
N PHE A 182 0.09 8.28 11.85
CA PHE A 182 0.34 9.73 11.99
C PHE A 182 1.81 10.05 12.29
N ARG A 183 2.51 9.22 13.07
CA ARG A 183 3.95 9.36 13.29
C ARG A 183 4.72 9.27 11.97
N LEU A 184 4.37 8.31 11.11
CA LEU A 184 4.95 8.17 9.76
C LEU A 184 4.67 9.43 8.92
N ALA A 185 3.41 9.87 8.89
CA ALA A 185 2.99 11.04 8.12
C ALA A 185 3.75 12.31 8.52
N LYS A 186 3.91 12.54 9.83
CA LYS A 186 4.68 13.67 10.38
C LYS A 186 6.16 13.58 10.00
N LYS A 187 6.78 12.42 10.27
CA LYS A 187 8.22 12.20 10.02
C LYS A 187 8.61 12.46 8.56
N TYR A 188 7.77 12.01 7.62
CA TYR A 188 8.05 12.10 6.20
C TYR A 188 7.29 13.22 5.48
N LYS A 189 6.61 14.12 6.21
CA LYS A 189 5.82 15.23 5.68
C LYS A 189 4.88 14.81 4.53
N LEU A 190 4.22 13.66 4.69
CA LEU A 190 3.46 13.02 3.60
C LEU A 190 2.31 13.86 3.07
N PHE A 191 1.74 14.67 3.94
CA PHE A 191 0.62 15.52 3.62
C PHE A 191 0.97 16.91 4.13
N ARG A 192 0.92 17.90 3.24
CA ARG A 192 1.31 19.29 3.55
C ARG A 192 0.51 19.91 4.71
N ASN A 193 -0.64 19.31 5.08
CA ASN A 193 -1.59 19.82 6.06
C ASN A 193 -1.75 18.94 7.31
N ILE A 194 -0.87 17.97 7.56
CA ILE A 194 -0.87 17.26 8.85
C ILE A 194 0.12 17.97 9.77
N ILE A 195 -0.44 18.79 10.67
CA ILE A 195 0.16 19.51 11.81
C ILE A 195 0.56 20.96 11.51
N GLN A 196 -0.34 21.88 11.88
CA GLN A 196 -0.03 22.84 12.94
C GLN A 196 -0.41 22.18 14.27
#